data_AF-A0A527Z3W6-F1
#
_entry.id   AF-A0A527Z3W6-F1
#
_cell.length_a   1.000
_cell.length_b   1.000
_cell.length_c   1.000
_cell.angle_alpha   90.00
_cell.angle_beta   90.00
_cell.angle_gamma   90.00
#
_symmetry.space_group_name_H-M   'P 1'
#
loop_
_entity.id
_entity.type
_entity.pdbx_description
1 polymer ?
#
loop_
_entity_poly.entity_id
_entity_poly.type
_entity_poly.pdbx_seq_one_letter_code
_entity_poly.pdbx_strand_id
1 'polypeptide(L)'
;RERIALHRARRGDGWTTIDAPLDLVDAIGALPDGRPVLIDCLTLWLSNHMLAERDIEAECRGLADVLSRPRGPWFVVSNEVGQGIVPD
;
A
#
# COMPACT_ATOMS: atom_id res chain seq x y z
N ARG A 1 4.20 -2.81 14.09
CA ARG A 1 5.36 -1.89 13.89
C ARG A 1 6.66 -2.65 13.62
N GLU A 2 6.98 -3.69 14.38
CA GLU A 2 8.18 -4.52 14.19
C GLU A 2 8.34 -5.12 12.79
N ARG A 3 7.25 -5.64 12.20
CA ARG A 3 7.22 -6.13 10.80
C ARG A 3 7.59 -5.06 9.76
N ILE A 4 7.14 -3.82 9.95
CA ILE A 4 7.45 -2.70 9.06
C ILE A 4 8.93 -2.34 9.17
N ALA A 5 9.47 -2.31 10.39
CA ALA A 5 10.88 -2.06 10.63
C ALA A 5 11.78 -3.13 9.97
N LEU A 6 11.38 -4.41 10.06
CA LEU A 6 12.08 -5.50 9.39
C LEU A 6 12.06 -5.36 7.86
N HIS A 7 10.92 -4.98 7.27
CA HIS A 7 10.81 -4.76 5.83
C HIS A 7 11.70 -3.60 5.36
N ARG A 8 11.76 -2.50 6.13
CA ARG A 8 12.67 -1.37 5.84
C ARG A 8 14.14 -1.81 5.91
N ALA A 9 14.52 -2.51 6.97
CA ALA A 9 15.90 -2.98 7.15
C ALA A 9 16.36 -3.93 6.01
N ARG A 10 15.46 -4.80 5.52
CA ARG A 10 15.77 -5.73 4.41
C ARG A 10 15.96 -5.05 3.05
N ARG A 11 15.34 -3.89 2.83
CA ARG A 11 15.40 -3.17 1.55
C ARG A 11 16.73 -2.42 1.35
N GLY A 12 17.36 -1.99 2.44
CA GLY A 12 18.62 -1.24 2.42
C GLY A 12 18.46 0.23 1.99
N ASP A 13 19.58 0.94 1.95
CA ASP A 13 19.63 2.42 1.86
C ASP A 13 19.26 3.00 0.49
N GLY A 14 19.13 2.16 -0.55
CA GLY A 14 18.70 2.59 -1.89
C GLY A 14 17.21 2.94 -2.00
N TRP A 15 16.44 2.73 -0.93
CA TRP A 15 15.01 2.95 -0.90
C TRP A 15 14.64 4.20 -0.08
N THR A 16 13.82 5.05 -0.67
CA THR A 16 13.06 6.06 0.08
C THR A 16 11.76 5.45 0.54
N THR A 17 11.52 5.42 1.86
CA THR A 17 10.26 4.92 2.42
C THR A 17 9.30 6.08 2.68
N ILE A 18 8.07 5.95 2.21
CA ILE A 18 6.97 6.88 2.49
C ILE A 18 5.91 6.10 3.26
N ASP A 19 5.56 6.57 4.45
CA ASP A 19 4.45 6.01 5.22
C ASP A 19 3.14 6.68 4.82
N ALA A 20 2.28 5.95 4.12
CA ALA A 20 0.97 6.42 3.70
C ALA A 20 -0.12 5.41 4.14
N PRO A 21 -0.41 5.32 5.45
CA PRO A 21 -1.33 4.31 5.98
C PRO A 21 -2.78 4.53 5.57
N LEU A 22 -3.16 5.78 5.27
CA LEU A 22 -4.49 6.18 4.80
C LEU A 22 -4.38 6.94 3.47
N ASP A 23 -3.44 7.88 3.35
CA ASP A 23 -3.30 8.80 2.21
C ASP A 23 -2.44 8.23 1.05
N LEU A 24 -2.61 6.94 0.73
CA LEU A 24 -1.80 6.24 -0.29
C LEU A 24 -1.97 6.86 -1.69
N VAL A 25 -3.19 7.25 -2.05
CA VAL A 25 -3.52 7.86 -3.35
C VAL A 25 -2.71 9.15 -3.55
N ASP A 26 -2.72 10.03 -2.57
CA ASP A 26 -1.98 11.30 -2.60
C ASP A 26 -0.47 11.06 -2.61
N ALA A 27 0.02 10.11 -1.81
CA ALA A 27 1.42 9.74 -1.77
C ALA A 27 1.91 9.26 -3.15
N ILE A 28 1.13 8.43 -3.86
CA ILE A 28 1.46 8.00 -5.23
C ILE A 28 1.39 9.18 -6.20
N GLY A 29 0.39 10.07 -6.07
CA GLY A 29 0.23 11.26 -6.89
C GLY A 29 1.42 12.22 -6.82
N ALA A 30 2.01 12.37 -5.64
CA ALA A 30 3.17 13.23 -5.41
C ALA A 30 4.50 12.67 -5.93
N LEU A 31 4.56 11.39 -6.33
CA LEU A 31 5.79 10.79 -6.85
C LEU A 31 6.16 11.34 -8.23
N PRO A 32 7.47 11.49 -8.52
CA PRO A 32 7.92 11.82 -9.86
C PRO A 32 7.80 10.61 -10.79
N ASP A 33 7.54 10.90 -12.07
CA ASP A 33 7.42 9.90 -13.13
C ASP A 33 8.73 9.14 -13.35
N GLY A 34 8.61 7.93 -13.89
CA GLY A 34 9.71 7.04 -14.27
C GLY A 34 10.35 6.27 -13.11
N ARG A 35 9.95 6.52 -11.85
CA ARG A 35 10.54 5.84 -10.69
C ARG A 35 9.90 4.48 -10.42
N PRO A 36 10.69 3.46 -10.03
CA PRO A 36 10.15 2.23 -9.47
C PRO A 36 9.46 2.50 -8.14
N VAL A 37 8.28 1.91 -7.96
CA VAL A 37 7.48 2.04 -6.74
C VAL A 37 7.08 0.66 -6.24
N LEU A 38 7.24 0.43 -4.93
CA LEU A 38 6.78 -0.77 -4.25
C LEU A 38 5.76 -0.36 -3.18
N ILE A 39 4.52 -0.81 -3.35
CA ILE A 39 3.43 -0.66 -2.38
C ILE A 39 3.38 -1.93 -1.54
N ASP A 40 3.63 -1.81 -0.23
CA ASP A 40 3.72 -2.93 0.70
C ASP A 40 3.03 -2.57 2.05
N CYS A 41 1.82 -3.04 2.33
CA CYS A 41 0.95 -3.89 1.50
C CYS A 41 -0.52 -3.44 1.54
N LEU A 42 -1.29 -3.85 0.52
CA LEU A 42 -2.71 -3.52 0.41
C LEU A 42 -3.56 -4.06 1.55
N THR A 43 -3.23 -5.24 2.09
CA THR A 43 -3.98 -5.83 3.20
C THR A 43 -3.87 -4.97 4.47
N LEU A 44 -2.68 -4.42 4.75
CA LEU A 44 -2.49 -3.52 5.88
C LEU A 44 -3.15 -2.15 5.62
N TRP A 45 -3.03 -1.63 4.41
CA TRP A 45 -3.71 -0.40 3.99
C TRP A 45 -5.24 -0.51 4.17
N LEU A 46 -5.84 -1.61 3.71
CA LEU A 46 -7.27 -1.87 3.87
C LEU A 46 -7.66 -1.97 5.35
N SER A 47 -6.86 -2.69 6.15
CA SER A 47 -7.08 -2.80 7.60
C SER A 47 -7.05 -1.44 8.31
N ASN A 48 -6.14 -0.55 7.90
CA ASN A 48 -6.09 0.80 8.46
C ASN A 48 -7.34 1.61 8.13
N HIS A 49 -7.85 1.53 6.90
CA HIS A 49 -9.09 2.19 6.50
C HIS A 49 -10.32 1.65 7.22
N MET A 50 -10.41 0.34 7.41
CA MET A 50 -11.47 -0.30 8.21
C MET A 50 -11.46 0.21 9.65
N LEU A 51 -10.28 0.25 10.29
CA LEU A 51 -10.12 0.73 11.66
C LEU A 51 -10.39 2.24 11.80
N ALA A 52 -10.15 3.01 10.74
CA ALA A 52 -10.41 4.43 10.68
C ALA A 52 -11.85 4.78 10.25
N GLU A 53 -12.71 3.76 10.07
CA GLU A 53 -14.11 3.91 9.64
C GLU A 53 -14.26 4.74 8.35
N ARG A 54 -13.28 4.62 7.44
CA ARG A 54 -13.29 5.29 6.13
C ARG A 54 -14.24 4.57 5.16
N ASP A 55 -14.70 5.29 4.14
CA ASP A 55 -15.44 4.70 3.02
C ASP A 55 -14.50 3.85 2.17
N ILE A 56 -14.46 2.55 2.47
CA ILE A 56 -13.59 1.58 1.82
C ILE A 56 -13.80 1.56 0.31
N GLU A 57 -15.04 1.71 -0.16
CA GLU A 57 -15.34 1.64 -1.59
C GLU A 57 -14.76 2.87 -2.31
N ALA A 58 -14.91 4.06 -1.73
CA ALA A 58 -14.31 5.28 -2.24
C ALA A 58 -12.78 5.20 -2.26
N GLU A 59 -12.16 4.72 -1.19
CA GLU A 59 -10.69 4.56 -1.08
C GLU A 59 -10.15 3.55 -2.11
N CYS A 60 -10.83 2.42 -2.29
CA CYS A 60 -10.46 1.43 -3.31
C CYS A 60 -10.60 1.99 -4.72
N ARG A 61 -11.63 2.79 -4.98
CA ARG A 61 -11.86 3.43 -6.27
C ARG A 61 -10.77 4.46 -6.59
N GLY A 62 -10.39 5.29 -5.62
CA GLY A 62 -9.29 6.24 -5.76
C GLY A 62 -7.96 5.55 -6.05
N LEU A 63 -7.67 4.47 -5.32
CA LEU A 63 -6.47 3.68 -5.56
C LEU A 63 -6.49 3.01 -6.94
N ALA A 64 -7.61 2.42 -7.36
CA ALA A 64 -7.75 1.80 -8.67
C ALA A 64 -7.56 2.80 -9.81
N ASP A 65 -8.09 4.02 -9.70
CA ASP A 65 -7.91 5.07 -10.71
C ASP A 65 -6.43 5.44 -10.86
N VAL A 66 -5.71 5.66 -9.76
CA VAL A 66 -4.27 5.95 -9.80
C VAL A 66 -3.48 4.78 -10.38
N LEU A 67 -3.74 3.55 -9.94
CA LEU A 67 -3.04 2.36 -10.43
C LEU A 67 -3.33 2.05 -11.90
N SER A 68 -4.45 2.52 -12.46
CA SER A 68 -4.77 2.40 -13.89
C SER A 68 -3.89 3.27 -14.80
N ARG A 69 -3.13 4.21 -14.21
CA ARG A 69 -2.28 5.18 -14.93
C ARG A 69 -0.84 5.11 -14.41
N PRO A 70 -0.15 3.96 -14.58
CA PRO A 70 1.20 3.81 -14.06
C PRO A 70 2.16 4.79 -14.72
N ARG A 71 2.90 5.53 -13.88
CA ARG A 71 3.93 6.48 -14.32
C ARG A 71 5.34 5.89 -14.26
N GLY A 72 5.46 4.57 -14.05
CA GLY A 72 6.72 3.84 -13.91
C GLY A 72 6.46 2.37 -13.54
N PRO A 73 7.51 1.57 -13.26
CA PRO A 73 7.33 0.18 -12.85
C PRO A 73 6.81 0.13 -11.41
N TRP A 74 5.54 -0.25 -11.25
CA TRP A 74 4.87 -0.31 -9.96
C TRP A 74 4.62 -1.76 -9.56
N PHE A 75 4.98 -2.08 -8.32
CA PHE A 75 4.81 -3.39 -7.72
C PHE A 75 3.87 -3.24 -6.52
N VAL A 76 2.81 -4.03 -6.51
CA VAL A 76 1.77 -3.95 -5.47
C VAL A 76 1.71 -5.28 -4.75
N VAL A 77 1.96 -5.26 -3.44
CA VAL A 77 1.93 -6.44 -2.59
C VAL A 77 0.60 -6.50 -1.87
N SER A 78 -0.06 -7.64 -1.94
CA SER A 78 -1.20 -8.00 -1.10
C SER A 78 -0.94 -9.36 -0.45
N ASN A 79 -1.57 -9.60 0.68
CA ASN A 79 -1.57 -10.89 1.34
C ASN A 79 -2.87 -11.63 1.02
N GLU A 80 -2.75 -12.93 0.76
CA GLU A 80 -3.88 -13.85 0.80
C GLU A 80 -4.30 -14.01 2.27
N VAL A 81 -5.61 -13.88 2.55
CA VAL A 81 -6.19 -14.03 3.89
C VAL A 81 -7.39 -14.99 3.95
N GLY A 82 -7.84 -15.54 2.81
CA GLY A 82 -9.05 -16.35 2.68
C GLY A 82 -8.82 -17.86 2.65
N GLN A 83 -7.58 -18.35 2.62
CA GLN A 83 -7.25 -19.79 2.69
C GLN A 83 -7.11 -20.34 4.11
N GLY A 84 -7.38 -19.51 5.13
CA GLY A 84 -7.36 -19.90 6.54
C GLY A 84 -8.66 -20.57 7.01
N ILE A 85 -8.62 -21.13 8.22
CA ILE A 85 -9.84 -21.56 8.93
C ILE A 85 -10.64 -20.31 9.30
N VAL A 86 -11.96 -20.34 9.12
CA VAL A 86 -12.87 -19.26 9.54
C VAL A 86 -12.69 -19.03 11.05
N PRO A 87 -12.32 -17.83 11.50
CA PRO A 87 -12.25 -17.52 12.93
C PRO A 87 -13.63 -17.56 13.57
N ASP A 88 -13.72 -18.02 14.82
CA ASP A 88 -14.95 -18.00 15.64
C ASP A 88 -15.47 -16.56 15.89
#